data_AF-A0A7X8IIS1-F1
#
_entry.id   AF-A0A7X8IIS1-F1
#
_cell.length_a   1.000
_cell.length_b   1.000
_cell.length_c   1.000
_cell.angle_alpha   90.00
_cell.angle_beta   90.00
_cell.angle_gamma   90.00
#
_symmetry.space_group_name_H-M   'P 1'
#
loop_
_entity.id
_entity.type
_entity.pdbx_description
1 polymer ?
#
loop_
_entity_poly.entity_id
_entity_poly.type
_entity_poly.pdbx_seq_one_letter_code
_entity_poly.pdbx_strand_id
1 'polypeptide(L)' 'MYAKLKLIAGNANRPLAEEVARYAGIPLADIELFKFANDESFVKINENV' A
#
# COMPACT_ATOMS: atom_id res chain seq x y z
N MET A 1 -12.97 -18.74 -8.24
CA MET A 1 -13.32 -17.62 -7.35
C MET A 1 -12.07 -16.76 -7.28
N TYR A 2 -12.03 -15.66 -8.04
CA TYR A 2 -10.81 -14.87 -8.23
C TYR A 2 -10.28 -14.37 -6.88
N ALA A 3 -8.96 -14.48 -6.70
CA ALA A 3 -8.25 -14.02 -5.51
C ALA A 3 -8.64 -12.57 -5.17
N LYS A 4 -8.78 -12.28 -3.88
CA LYS A 4 -9.18 -10.98 -3.33
C LYS A 4 -8.18 -9.92 -3.80
N LEU A 5 -8.56 -9.08 -4.78
CA LEU A 5 -7.70 -8.02 -5.31
C LEU A 5 -7.33 -7.04 -4.19
N LYS A 6 -6.04 -6.74 -4.05
CA LYS A 6 -5.49 -5.80 -3.07
C LYS A 6 -4.74 -4.68 -3.76
N LEU A 7 -4.90 -3.47 -3.25
CA LEU A 7 -4.15 -2.30 -3.69
C LEU A 7 -3.11 -1.96 -2.62
N ILE A 8 -1.84 -1.89 -2.99
CA ILE A 8 -0.74 -1.54 -2.08
C ILE A 8 -0.05 -0.32 -2.66
N ALA A 9 0.23 0.68 -1.83
CA ALA A 9 0.88 1.92 -2.26
C ALA A 9 1.92 2.38 -1.24
N GLY A 10 3.12 2.71 -1.72
CA GLY A 10 4.16 3.35 -0.91
C GLY A 10 3.98 4.86 -0.76
N ASN A 11 5.06 5.57 -0.40
CA ASN A 11 5.01 6.99 -0.03
C ASN A 11 5.22 7.98 -1.21
N ALA A 12 5.51 7.49 -2.42
CA ALA A 12 5.85 8.37 -3.55
C ALA A 12 4.71 9.33 -3.94
N ASN A 13 3.47 8.85 -3.93
CA ASN A 13 2.28 9.67 -4.20
C ASN A 13 1.04 9.06 -3.54
N ARG A 14 0.95 9.21 -2.22
CA ARG A 14 -0.17 8.67 -1.43
C ARG A 14 -1.54 9.24 -1.86
N PRO A 15 -1.69 10.54 -2.16
CA PRO A 15 -2.97 11.10 -2.62
C PRO A 15 -3.51 10.43 -3.89
N LEU A 16 -2.65 10.22 -4.91
CA LEU A 16 -3.07 9.55 -6.15
C LEU A 16 -3.50 8.11 -5.90
N ALA A 17 -2.79 7.38 -5.05
CA ALA A 17 -3.15 6.00 -4.71
C ALA A 17 -4.51 5.93 -4.02
N GLU A 18 -4.83 6.88 -3.14
CA GLU A 18 -6.14 6.98 -2.48
C GLU A 18 -7.27 7.30 -3.47
N GLU A 19 -7.02 8.15 -4.47
CA GLU A 19 -7.99 8.41 -5.55
C GLU A 19 -8.26 7.16 -6.39
N VAL A 20 -7.22 6.40 -6.77
CA VAL A 20 -7.36 5.14 -7.50
C VAL A 20 -8.13 4.10 -6.67
N ALA A 21 -7.80 3.97 -5.37
CA ALA A 21 -8.50 3.09 -4.45
C ALA A 21 -9.99 3.43 -4.32
N ARG A 22 -10.31 4.73 -4.22
CA ARG A 22 -11.69 5.23 -4.19
C ARG A 22 -12.44 4.94 -5.49
N TYR A 23 -11.80 5.16 -6.64
CA TYR A 23 -12.37 4.86 -7.96
C TYR A 23 -12.65 3.36 -8.14
N ALA A 24 -11.71 2.52 -7.71
CA ALA A 24 -11.84 1.06 -7.80
C ALA A 24 -12.80 0.45 -6.76
N GLY A 25 -13.17 1.20 -5.71
CA GLY A 25 -13.97 0.69 -4.59
C GLY A 25 -13.21 -0.33 -3.72
N ILE A 26 -11.88 -0.28 -3.72
CA ILE A 26 -11.00 -1.22 -2.99
C ILE A 26 -10.08 -0.39 -2.09
N PRO A 27 -10.07 -0.58 -0.76
CA PRO A 27 -9.18 0.17 0.12
C PRO A 27 -7.71 -0.19 -0.12
N LEU A 28 -6.81 0.75 0.17
CA LEU A 28 -5.38 0.44 0.25
C LEU A 28 -5.13 -0.52 1.42
N ALA A 29 -4.26 -1.50 1.21
CA ALA A 29 -3.84 -2.44 2.23
C ALA A 29 -3.07 -1.73 3.34
N ASP A 30 -3.20 -2.26 4.56
CA ASP A 30 -2.43 -1.83 5.71
C ASP A 30 -0.96 -2.26 5.55
N ILE A 31 -0.07 -1.27 5.52
CA ILE A 31 1.37 -1.47 5.43
C ILE A 31 2.10 -0.54 6.40
N GLU A 32 3.21 -1.04 6.93
CA GLU A 32 4.22 -0.24 7.59
C GLU A 32 5.34 0.04 6.60
N LEU A 33 5.60 1.32 6.33
CA LEU A 33 6.61 1.79 5.38
C LEU A 33 7.38 2.96 5.99
N PHE A 34 8.66 2.76 6.21
CA PHE A 34 9.56 3.83 6.65
C PHE A 34 10.96 3.62 6.10
N LYS A 35 11.80 4.63 6.28
CA LYS A 35 13.18 4.66 5.82
C LYS A 35 14.11 4.73 7.02
N PHE A 36 15.11 3.86 7.08
CA PHE A 36 16.15 3.88 8.09
C PHE A 36 17.12 5.06 7.85
N ALA A 37 17.90 5.41 8.86
CA ALA A 37 18.88 6.49 8.76
C ALA A 37 20.00 6.24 7.73
N ASN A 38 20.21 4.98 7.33
CA ASN A 38 21.17 4.54 6.32
C ASN A 38 20.60 4.50 4.89
N ASP A 39 19.45 5.13 4.65
CA ASP A 39 18.76 5.19 3.36
C ASP A 39 18.05 3.90 2.91
N GLU A 40 18.09 2.83 3.70
CA GLU A 40 17.36 1.60 3.40
C GLU A 40 15.87 1.74 3.72
N SER A 41 15.01 1.12 2.90
CA SER A 41 13.56 1.14 3.14
C SER A 41 13.10 -0.14 3.83
N PHE A 42 12.33 0.02 4.90
CA PHE A 42 11.60 -1.07 5.54
C PHE A 42 10.17 -1.13 5.02
N VAL A 43 9.70 -2.34 4.72
CA VAL A 43 8.30 -2.58 4.33
C VAL A 43 7.78 -3.81 5.07
N LYS A 44 6.59 -3.69 5.65
CA LYS A 44 5.81 -4.82 6.17
C LYS A 44 4.36 -4.67 5.73
N ILE A 45 3.79 -5.77 5.23
CA ILE A 45 2.37 -5.86 4.91
C ILE A 45 1.67 -6.48 6.12
N ASN A 46 0.70 -5.77 6.70
CA ASN A 46 0.02 -6.20 7.93
C ASN A 46 -1.18 -7.13 7.67
N GLU A 47 -1.26 -7.68 6.46
CA GLU A 47 -2.35 -8.51 5.99
C GLU A 47 -1.83 -9.73 5.23
N ASN A 48 -2.64 -10.79 5.18
CA ASN A 48 -2.40 -11.93 4.28
C ASN A 48 -2.61 -11.48 2.82
N VAL A 49 -1.71 -11.89 1.91
CA VAL A 49 -1.68 -11.50 0.50
C VAL A 49 -1.86 -12.70 -0.43
#